data_AF-A0A3P7E7X1-F1
#
_entry.id   AF-A0A3P7E7X1-F1
#
_cell.length_a   1.000
_cell.length_b   1.000
_cell.length_c   1.000
_cell.angle_alpha   90.00
_cell.angle_beta   90.00
_cell.angle_gamma   90.00
#
_symmetry.space_group_name_H-M   'P 1'
#
loop_
_entity.id
_entity.type
_entity.pdbx_description
1 polymer ?
#
loop_
_entity_poly.entity_id
_entity_poly.type
_entity_poly.pdbx_seq_one_letter_code
_entity_poly.pdbx_strand_id
1 'polypeptide(L)'
;MESGKYIHQPNFAHRMAVSGFASSILNKIHEIVSGGAVSILHSYNGRNDTVAGPSNMMQIQDRRLVEKTFKLMDTVVKHCQQPRLNLKNSPPFILDILPDTYHQLSTIISKNPNALKDNTYLVLFMENVQSKCKQTMKLFKEDRERIYDERSGARRNLTKLSLIFSHMLAELKAEFPDGHFIGENFRITKKEADAFWRESFGIKTTVPWFEFRIALSKVHRLNTGLETLALKTTIDLTVNEHISNFEFDVFTRLFQPWNTLLHNWQLLAVTHPGYVAFLTYDEVKQKLQKYSNKPGSYVFRLSCTRLGQWAVGYVAPDGKIYQTIPQNKSLIQALVDGSREGL
;
A
#
# COMPACT_ATOMS: atom_id res chain seq x y z
N MET A 1 34.19 -16.53 -7.41
CA MET A 1 33.45 -15.25 -7.27
C MET A 1 31.96 -15.55 -7.36
N GLU A 2 31.43 -16.48 -6.57
CA GLU A 2 30.81 -16.31 -5.24
C GLU A 2 29.54 -15.42 -5.17
N SER A 3 28.40 -16.13 -5.17
CA SER A 3 27.16 -15.84 -4.43
C SER A 3 26.11 -14.87 -5.01
N GLY A 4 25.51 -15.25 -6.15
CA GLY A 4 24.13 -14.86 -6.46
C GLY A 4 23.15 -15.79 -5.71
N LYS A 5 22.79 -15.46 -4.47
CA LYS A 5 21.81 -16.23 -3.68
C LYS A 5 20.42 -16.17 -4.32
N TYR A 6 19.99 -17.31 -4.86
CA TYR A 6 18.60 -17.61 -5.20
C TYR A 6 17.71 -17.40 -3.96
N ILE A 7 16.76 -16.47 -4.04
CA ILE A 7 15.65 -16.41 -3.08
C ILE A 7 14.56 -17.34 -3.60
N HIS A 8 14.62 -18.60 -3.19
CA HIS A 8 13.51 -19.54 -3.28
C HIS A 8 12.49 -19.14 -2.20
N GLN A 9 11.34 -18.58 -2.58
CA GLN A 9 10.20 -18.48 -1.66
C GLN A 9 9.49 -19.84 -1.59
N PRO A 10 9.32 -20.44 -0.40
CA PRO A 10 8.43 -21.56 -0.20
C PRO A 10 7.03 -20.99 0.10
N ASN A 11 6.01 -21.26 -0.70
CA ASN A 11 4.64 -20.94 -0.29
C ASN A 11 3.73 -22.16 -0.37
N PHE A 12 3.53 -22.71 0.82
CA PHE A 12 2.45 -23.57 1.27
C PHE A 12 1.10 -23.14 0.67
N ALA A 13 0.58 -23.94 -0.26
CA ALA A 13 -0.82 -23.86 -0.65
C ALA A 13 -1.66 -24.72 0.33
N HIS A 14 -1.86 -24.25 1.56
CA HIS A 14 -2.89 -24.81 2.42
C HIS A 14 -4.22 -24.16 2.07
N ARG A 15 -5.08 -24.92 1.39
CA ARG A 15 -6.51 -24.64 1.22
C ARG A 15 -7.12 -24.31 2.59
N MET A 16 -7.64 -23.09 2.74
CA MET A 16 -8.71 -22.79 3.69
C MET A 16 -9.74 -21.90 2.99
N ALA A 17 -11.01 -22.31 3.07
CA ALA A 17 -12.13 -21.61 2.48
C ALA A 17 -12.29 -20.22 3.15
N VAL A 18 -11.98 -19.16 2.39
CA VAL A 18 -12.06 -17.75 2.85
C VAL A 18 -13.49 -17.36 3.29
N SER A 19 -14.53 -18.07 2.82
CA SER A 19 -15.91 -17.87 3.27
C SER A 19 -16.11 -18.19 4.76
N GLY A 20 -15.36 -19.14 5.33
CA GLY A 20 -15.40 -19.47 6.75
C GLY A 20 -14.64 -18.47 7.62
N PHE A 21 -13.55 -17.90 7.10
CA PHE A 21 -12.71 -16.95 7.83
C PHE A 21 -13.43 -15.63 8.09
N ALA A 22 -14.12 -15.08 7.07
CA ALA A 22 -14.89 -13.85 7.21
C ALA A 22 -16.06 -14.00 8.20
N SER A 23 -16.77 -15.13 8.21
CA SER A 23 -17.86 -15.35 9.17
C SER A 23 -17.33 -15.52 10.60
N SER A 24 -16.21 -16.23 10.79
CA SER A 24 -15.59 -16.39 12.12
C SER A 24 -15.15 -15.05 12.69
N ILE A 25 -14.60 -14.17 11.86
CA ILE A 25 -14.07 -12.90 12.35
C ILE A 25 -15.16 -11.83 12.42
N LEU A 26 -16.16 -11.84 11.53
CA LEU A 26 -17.38 -11.04 11.75
C LEU A 26 -18.06 -11.42 13.07
N ASN A 27 -18.06 -12.70 13.44
CA ASN A 27 -18.56 -13.13 14.76
C ASN A 27 -17.66 -12.63 15.89
N LYS A 28 -16.32 -12.71 15.77
CA LYS A 28 -15.40 -12.15 16.77
C LYS A 28 -15.50 -10.63 16.89
N ILE A 29 -15.65 -9.92 15.79
CA ILE A 29 -15.92 -8.48 15.77
C ILE A 29 -17.29 -8.24 16.39
N HIS A 30 -18.32 -9.03 16.08
CA HIS A 30 -19.62 -8.90 16.73
C HIS A 30 -19.51 -9.10 18.24
N GLU A 31 -18.73 -10.06 18.74
CA GLU A 31 -18.49 -10.27 20.17
C GLU A 31 -17.72 -9.12 20.83
N ILE A 32 -16.64 -8.66 20.19
CA ILE A 32 -15.78 -7.56 20.67
C ILE A 32 -16.54 -6.22 20.62
N VAL A 33 -17.35 -6.00 19.58
CA VAL A 33 -18.09 -4.75 19.33
C VAL A 33 -19.44 -4.71 20.03
N SER A 34 -20.06 -5.86 20.33
CA SER A 34 -21.34 -5.90 21.06
C SER A 34 -21.16 -5.92 22.57
N GLY A 35 -19.91 -5.89 23.06
CA GLY A 35 -19.59 -5.90 24.49
C GLY A 35 -20.23 -7.09 25.17
N GLY A 36 -19.70 -8.31 24.91
CA GLY A 36 -20.22 -9.61 25.37
C GLY A 36 -21.00 -9.61 26.69
N ALA A 37 -22.27 -9.21 26.60
CA ALA A 37 -23.34 -9.41 27.56
C ALA A 37 -24.38 -10.28 26.85
N VAL A 38 -23.95 -11.48 26.44
CA VAL A 38 -24.88 -12.58 26.15
C VAL A 38 -24.76 -13.54 27.32
N SER A 39 -25.68 -13.34 28.25
CA SER A 39 -26.09 -14.22 29.33
C SER A 39 -25.89 -15.71 29.02
N ILE A 40 -24.81 -16.29 29.54
CA ILE A 40 -24.78 -17.71 29.86
C ILE A 40 -25.36 -17.84 31.27
N LEU A 41 -26.69 -17.95 31.33
CA LEU A 41 -27.35 -18.65 32.42
C LEU A 41 -26.80 -20.07 32.42
N HIS A 42 -26.00 -20.40 33.43
CA HIS A 42 -25.88 -21.67 34.14
C HIS A 42 -24.42 -21.95 34.55
N SER A 43 -24.25 -22.00 35.89
CA SER A 43 -23.27 -22.80 36.61
C SER A 43 -21.95 -22.13 37.03
N TYR A 44 -21.66 -22.36 38.31
CA TYR A 44 -20.40 -22.18 39.05
C TYR A 44 -20.07 -20.85 39.75
N ASN A 45 -20.50 -20.82 41.03
CA ASN A 45 -19.81 -20.26 42.19
C ASN A 45 -18.30 -19.99 41.99
N GLY A 46 -17.87 -18.75 42.24
CA GLY A 46 -16.46 -18.45 42.52
C GLY A 46 -16.04 -17.02 42.20
N ARG A 47 -16.11 -16.15 43.21
CA ARG A 47 -15.23 -14.98 43.48
C ARG A 47 -14.28 -14.53 42.34
N ASN A 48 -14.58 -13.39 41.72
CA ASN A 48 -13.75 -12.17 41.72
C ASN A 48 -14.19 -11.19 40.62
N ASP A 49 -14.68 -10.05 41.08
CA ASP A 49 -14.60 -8.69 40.54
C ASP A 49 -13.80 -8.46 39.23
N THR A 50 -14.50 -8.02 38.19
CA THR A 50 -14.30 -6.71 37.53
C THR A 50 -15.48 -6.44 36.59
N VAL A 51 -16.38 -5.54 36.97
CA VAL A 51 -17.48 -5.08 36.12
C VAL A 51 -16.90 -4.16 35.05
N ALA A 52 -16.92 -4.60 33.79
CA ALA A 52 -16.56 -3.77 32.64
C ALA A 52 -17.58 -2.62 32.52
N GLY A 53 -17.14 -1.39 32.79
CA GLY A 53 -17.95 -0.19 32.62
C GLY A 53 -18.23 0.14 31.14
N PRO A 54 -19.24 0.98 30.85
CA PRO A 54 -19.71 1.34 29.49
C PRO A 54 -18.67 2.05 28.60
N SER A 55 -17.47 2.34 29.10
CA SER A 55 -16.41 3.08 28.39
C SER A 55 -15.72 2.29 27.27
N ASN A 56 -15.92 0.97 27.19
CA ASN A 56 -15.30 0.11 26.16
C ASN A 56 -16.16 -0.13 24.90
N MET A 57 -17.35 0.48 24.81
CA MET A 57 -18.22 0.29 23.66
C MET A 57 -17.88 1.28 22.53
N MET A 58 -17.59 0.74 21.36
CA MET A 58 -17.43 1.52 20.12
C MET A 58 -18.70 2.31 19.81
N GLN A 59 -18.57 3.57 19.37
CA GLN A 59 -19.72 4.39 18.99
C GLN A 59 -20.49 3.73 17.83
N ILE A 60 -21.80 3.90 17.80
CA ILE A 60 -22.68 3.28 16.79
C ILE A 60 -22.27 3.69 15.36
N GLN A 61 -21.83 4.93 15.17
CA GLN A 61 -21.38 5.43 13.87
C GLN A 61 -20.10 4.72 13.41
N ASP A 62 -19.12 4.59 14.30
CA ASP A 62 -17.86 3.88 14.07
C ASP A 62 -18.10 2.40 13.76
N ARG A 63 -18.98 1.75 14.52
CA ARG A 63 -19.38 0.36 14.28
C ARG A 63 -19.94 0.17 12.87
N ARG A 64 -20.85 1.04 12.44
CA ARG A 64 -21.42 1.00 11.08
C ARG A 64 -20.36 1.23 10.01
N LEU A 65 -19.39 2.12 10.25
CA LEU A 65 -18.27 2.36 9.35
C LEU A 65 -17.44 1.08 9.16
N VAL A 66 -17.06 0.43 10.27
CA VAL A 66 -16.27 -0.81 10.28
C VAL A 66 -17.00 -1.95 9.56
N GLU A 67 -18.23 -2.26 9.95
CA GLU A 67 -19.04 -3.34 9.36
C GLU A 67 -19.21 -3.14 7.85
N LYS A 68 -19.48 -1.90 7.42
CA LYS A 68 -19.60 -1.56 6.00
C LYS A 68 -18.29 -1.73 5.24
N THR A 69 -17.16 -1.30 5.82
CA THR A 69 -15.84 -1.47 5.20
C THR A 69 -15.53 -2.95 5.00
N PHE A 70 -15.77 -3.78 6.01
CA PHE A 70 -15.52 -5.22 5.95
C PHE A 70 -16.38 -5.93 4.91
N LYS A 71 -17.69 -5.63 4.86
CA LYS A 71 -18.59 -6.17 3.85
C LYS A 71 -18.16 -5.81 2.41
N LEU A 72 -17.64 -4.60 2.21
CA LEU A 72 -17.13 -4.17 0.91
C LEU A 72 -15.87 -4.95 0.52
N MET A 73 -14.92 -5.13 1.44
CA MET A 73 -13.72 -5.95 1.18
C MET A 73 -14.09 -7.39 0.84
N ASP A 74 -14.99 -8.02 1.59
CA ASP A 74 -15.47 -9.39 1.32
C ASP A 74 -16.07 -9.51 -0.09
N THR A 75 -16.81 -8.50 -0.53
CA THR A 75 -17.42 -8.48 -1.87
C THR A 75 -16.34 -8.41 -2.95
N VAL A 76 -15.32 -7.57 -2.76
CA VAL A 76 -14.18 -7.49 -3.69
C VAL A 76 -13.41 -8.81 -3.74
N VAL A 77 -13.14 -9.43 -2.59
CA VAL A 77 -12.49 -10.74 -2.52
C VAL A 77 -13.28 -11.79 -3.31
N LYS A 78 -14.60 -11.88 -3.11
CA LYS A 78 -15.47 -12.80 -3.86
C LYS A 78 -15.42 -12.58 -5.37
N HIS A 79 -15.40 -11.33 -5.83
CA HIS A 79 -15.21 -11.02 -7.25
C HIS A 79 -13.83 -11.45 -7.75
N CYS A 80 -12.77 -11.17 -7.00
CA CYS A 80 -11.39 -11.50 -7.38
C CYS A 80 -11.08 -13.01 -7.32
N GLN A 81 -11.88 -13.80 -6.59
CA GLN A 81 -11.78 -15.26 -6.53
C GLN A 81 -12.35 -15.99 -7.74
N GLN A 82 -13.02 -15.28 -8.66
CA GLN A 82 -13.59 -15.90 -9.86
C GLN A 82 -12.47 -16.55 -10.70
N PRO A 83 -12.53 -17.88 -10.96
CA PRO A 83 -11.45 -18.59 -11.66
C PRO A 83 -11.10 -18.01 -13.02
N ARG A 84 -12.09 -17.43 -13.71
CA ARG A 84 -11.93 -16.76 -15.02
C ARG A 84 -10.95 -15.59 -15.00
N LEU A 85 -10.71 -14.97 -13.85
CA LEU A 85 -9.72 -13.90 -13.74
C LEU A 85 -8.29 -14.42 -13.86
N ASN A 86 -8.02 -15.68 -13.48
CA ASN A 86 -6.67 -16.25 -13.53
C ASN A 86 -5.62 -15.34 -12.84
N LEU A 87 -5.93 -14.84 -11.64
CA LEU A 87 -4.99 -14.01 -10.89
C LEU A 87 -3.78 -14.84 -10.48
N LYS A 88 -2.59 -14.38 -10.87
CA LYS A 88 -1.32 -15.00 -10.46
C LYS A 88 -1.03 -14.62 -9.01
N ASN A 89 -0.50 -15.57 -8.24
CA ASN A 89 -0.01 -15.30 -6.89
C ASN A 89 1.36 -14.61 -6.96
N SER A 90 1.36 -13.36 -7.42
CA SER A 90 2.52 -12.49 -7.46
C SER A 90 2.14 -11.08 -6.96
N PRO A 91 3.01 -10.40 -6.18
CA PRO A 91 2.69 -9.07 -5.67
C PRO A 91 2.44 -8.05 -6.80
N PRO A 92 1.41 -7.18 -6.68
CA PRO A 92 0.44 -7.07 -5.58
C PRO A 92 -0.73 -8.06 -5.74
N PHE A 93 -0.84 -9.02 -4.83
CA PHE A 93 -1.87 -10.05 -4.89
C PHE A 93 -3.07 -9.68 -4.00
N ILE A 94 -4.13 -9.16 -4.61
CA ILE A 94 -5.29 -8.61 -3.90
C ILE A 94 -5.98 -9.61 -2.94
N LEU A 95 -5.90 -10.91 -3.26
CA LEU A 95 -6.49 -11.98 -2.46
C LEU A 95 -5.73 -12.26 -1.14
N ASP A 96 -4.49 -11.79 -1.00
CA ASP A 96 -3.77 -11.77 0.27
C ASP A 96 -3.89 -10.40 0.95
N ILE A 97 -3.81 -9.32 0.16
CA ILE A 97 -3.81 -7.95 0.68
C ILE A 97 -5.09 -7.60 1.44
N LEU A 98 -6.27 -7.94 0.92
CA LEU A 98 -7.54 -7.59 1.57
C LEU A 98 -7.76 -8.37 2.88
N PRO A 99 -7.54 -9.70 2.94
CA PRO A 99 -7.53 -10.42 4.22
C PRO A 99 -6.51 -9.88 5.24
N ASP A 100 -5.30 -9.52 4.80
CA ASP A 100 -4.29 -8.91 5.68
C ASP A 100 -4.75 -7.54 6.21
N THR A 101 -5.35 -6.72 5.36
CA THR A 101 -5.90 -5.41 5.74
C THR A 101 -7.01 -5.58 6.76
N TYR A 102 -7.88 -6.56 6.55
CA TYR A 102 -8.94 -6.92 7.47
C TYR A 102 -8.39 -7.39 8.83
N HIS A 103 -7.36 -8.24 8.84
CA HIS A 103 -6.71 -8.69 10.07
C HIS A 103 -6.06 -7.53 10.85
N GLN A 104 -5.37 -6.63 10.14
CA GLN A 104 -4.76 -5.45 10.73
C GLN A 104 -5.80 -4.52 11.36
N LEU A 105 -6.87 -4.18 10.64
CA LEU A 105 -7.96 -3.36 11.15
C LEU A 105 -8.65 -4.01 12.35
N SER A 106 -8.90 -5.32 12.29
CA SER A 106 -9.48 -6.08 13.40
C SER A 106 -8.60 -6.02 14.64
N THR A 107 -7.27 -6.12 14.48
CA THR A 107 -6.30 -6.01 15.58
C THR A 107 -6.31 -4.63 16.21
N ILE A 108 -6.30 -3.57 15.39
CA ILE A 108 -6.39 -2.17 15.87
C ILE A 108 -7.66 -1.96 16.69
N ILE A 109 -8.82 -2.37 16.15
CA ILE A 109 -10.13 -2.20 16.79
C ILE A 109 -10.25 -3.03 18.07
N SER A 110 -9.71 -4.25 18.09
CA SER A 110 -9.76 -5.11 19.27
C SER A 110 -8.91 -4.55 20.41
N LYS A 111 -7.77 -3.93 20.09
CA LYS A 111 -6.88 -3.29 21.07
C LYS A 111 -7.40 -1.95 21.56
N ASN A 112 -8.07 -1.19 20.71
CA ASN A 112 -8.69 0.08 21.04
C ASN A 112 -10.03 0.25 20.29
N PRO A 113 -11.16 -0.11 20.91
CA PRO A 113 -12.49 0.05 20.30
C PRO A 113 -12.85 1.50 19.95
N ASN A 114 -12.17 2.47 20.57
CA ASN A 114 -12.34 3.90 20.33
C ASN A 114 -11.27 4.49 19.40
N ALA A 115 -10.48 3.66 18.70
CA ALA A 115 -9.38 4.11 17.84
C ALA A 115 -9.81 5.10 16.74
N LEU A 116 -11.07 5.09 16.33
CA LEU A 116 -11.61 6.00 15.31
C LEU A 116 -11.92 7.40 15.85
N LYS A 117 -12.30 7.53 17.13
CA LYS A 117 -12.90 8.75 17.70
C LYS A 117 -12.00 9.99 17.56
N ASP A 118 -10.70 9.81 17.75
CA ASP A 118 -9.73 10.91 17.78
C ASP A 118 -8.56 10.68 16.79
N ASN A 119 -8.75 9.80 15.79
CA ASN A 119 -7.71 9.48 14.81
C ASN A 119 -8.17 9.82 13.38
N THR A 120 -7.90 11.06 12.97
CA THR A 120 -8.22 11.55 11.62
C THR A 120 -7.62 10.68 10.52
N TYR A 121 -6.41 10.16 10.71
CA TYR A 121 -5.77 9.26 9.74
C TYR A 121 -6.58 7.97 9.55
N LEU A 122 -6.98 7.31 10.64
CA LEU A 122 -7.71 6.03 10.56
C LEU A 122 -9.10 6.21 9.95
N VAL A 123 -9.78 7.32 10.24
CA VAL A 123 -11.07 7.66 9.61
C VAL A 123 -10.88 7.82 8.09
N LEU A 124 -9.91 8.64 7.66
CA LEU A 124 -9.59 8.83 6.23
C LEU A 124 -9.18 7.52 5.55
N PHE A 125 -8.41 6.68 6.24
CA PHE A 125 -8.03 5.35 5.76
C PHE A 125 -9.27 4.49 5.49
N MET A 126 -10.19 4.40 6.45
CA MET A 126 -11.41 3.61 6.34
C MET A 126 -12.31 4.08 5.20
N GLU A 127 -12.49 5.40 5.07
CA GLU A 127 -13.23 6.00 3.95
C GLU A 127 -12.57 5.68 2.60
N ASN A 128 -11.23 5.73 2.55
CA ASN A 128 -10.49 5.41 1.35
C ASN A 128 -10.63 3.92 0.97
N VAL A 129 -10.59 3.00 1.94
CA VAL A 129 -10.85 1.56 1.69
C VAL A 129 -12.23 1.37 1.07
N GLN A 130 -13.26 2.02 1.61
CA GLN A 130 -14.61 1.94 1.04
C GLN A 130 -14.66 2.48 -0.40
N SER A 131 -14.00 3.61 -0.65
CA SER A 131 -13.91 4.21 -1.99
C SER A 131 -13.24 3.26 -2.99
N LYS A 132 -12.08 2.70 -2.65
CA LYS A 132 -11.32 1.79 -3.52
C LYS A 132 -12.04 0.46 -3.73
N CYS A 133 -12.74 -0.06 -2.72
CA CYS A 133 -13.59 -1.25 -2.90
C CYS A 133 -14.73 -0.98 -3.88
N LYS A 134 -15.43 0.17 -3.78
CA LYS A 134 -16.49 0.56 -4.72
C LYS A 134 -15.97 0.73 -6.15
N GLN A 135 -14.79 1.34 -6.32
CA GLN A 135 -14.15 1.45 -7.63
C GLN A 135 -13.81 0.07 -8.21
N THR A 136 -13.32 -0.85 -7.39
CA THR A 136 -13.03 -2.23 -7.81
C THR A 136 -14.29 -2.95 -8.26
N MET A 137 -15.38 -2.89 -7.47
CA MET A 137 -16.67 -3.48 -7.86
C MET A 137 -17.26 -2.85 -9.14
N LYS A 138 -17.03 -1.55 -9.36
CA LYS A 138 -17.46 -0.86 -10.59
C LYS A 138 -16.83 -1.48 -11.84
N LEU A 139 -15.55 -1.86 -11.79
CA LEU A 139 -14.89 -2.58 -12.89
C LEU A 139 -15.62 -3.88 -13.23
N PHE A 140 -15.97 -4.70 -12.23
CA PHE A 140 -16.71 -5.94 -12.47
C PHE A 140 -18.10 -5.71 -13.06
N LYS A 141 -18.79 -4.64 -12.63
CA LYS A 141 -20.14 -4.32 -13.08
C LYS A 141 -20.18 -3.73 -14.50
N GLU A 142 -19.25 -2.82 -14.81
CA GLU A 142 -19.29 -1.99 -16.03
C GLU A 142 -18.44 -2.58 -17.17
N ASP A 143 -17.23 -3.07 -16.88
CA ASP A 143 -16.35 -3.65 -17.90
C ASP A 143 -16.72 -5.11 -18.25
N ARG A 144 -17.49 -5.78 -17.38
CA ARG A 144 -18.03 -7.14 -17.55
C ARG A 144 -16.97 -8.11 -18.08
N GLU A 145 -17.09 -8.53 -19.34
CA GLU A 145 -16.22 -9.52 -19.96
C GLU A 145 -14.78 -9.03 -20.13
N ARG A 146 -14.57 -7.71 -20.27
CA ARG A 146 -13.23 -7.14 -20.45
C ARG A 146 -12.34 -7.36 -19.22
N ILE A 147 -12.89 -7.49 -18.01
CA ILE A 147 -12.09 -7.72 -16.80
C ILE A 147 -11.33 -9.07 -16.85
N TYR A 148 -11.85 -10.04 -17.61
CA TYR A 148 -11.25 -11.37 -17.75
C TYR A 148 -10.19 -11.43 -18.87
N ASP A 149 -10.14 -10.43 -19.76
CA ASP A 149 -9.06 -10.31 -20.74
C ASP A 149 -7.82 -9.68 -20.09
N GLU A 150 -6.74 -10.48 -19.97
CA GLU A 150 -5.48 -10.07 -19.35
C GLU A 150 -4.85 -8.80 -19.99
N ARG A 151 -5.19 -8.49 -21.25
CA ARG A 151 -4.62 -7.36 -21.99
C ARG A 151 -5.51 -6.11 -21.96
N SER A 152 -6.68 -6.18 -21.35
CA SER A 152 -7.66 -5.10 -21.38
C SER A 152 -7.25 -3.91 -20.50
N GLY A 153 -7.85 -2.74 -20.77
CA GLY A 153 -7.79 -1.60 -19.85
C GLY A 153 -8.37 -1.91 -18.47
N ALA A 154 -9.45 -2.69 -18.42
CA ALA A 154 -10.10 -3.08 -17.18
C ALA A 154 -9.18 -3.93 -16.28
N ARG A 155 -8.47 -4.90 -16.87
CA ARG A 155 -7.49 -5.71 -16.12
C ARG A 155 -6.33 -4.87 -15.59
N ARG A 156 -5.80 -3.94 -16.39
CA ARG A 156 -4.76 -3.00 -15.95
C ARG A 156 -5.24 -2.11 -14.79
N ASN A 157 -6.49 -1.67 -14.83
CA ASN A 157 -7.09 -0.91 -13.73
C ASN A 157 -7.23 -1.75 -12.44
N LEU A 158 -7.57 -3.04 -12.56
CA LEU A 158 -7.59 -3.96 -11.41
C LEU A 158 -6.17 -4.16 -10.82
N THR A 159 -5.14 -4.30 -11.66
CA THR A 159 -3.74 -4.34 -11.21
C THR A 159 -3.36 -3.06 -10.48
N LYS A 160 -3.72 -1.89 -11.03
CA LYS A 160 -3.49 -0.58 -10.39
C LYS A 160 -4.18 -0.50 -9.02
N LEU A 161 -5.44 -0.91 -8.91
CA LEU A 161 -6.17 -0.95 -7.64
C LEU A 161 -5.53 -1.92 -6.64
N SER A 162 -5.06 -3.08 -7.10
CA SER A 162 -4.33 -4.04 -6.26
C SER A 162 -3.06 -3.42 -5.68
N LEU A 163 -2.34 -2.63 -6.47
CA LEU A 163 -1.16 -1.90 -6.00
C LEU A 163 -1.53 -0.82 -4.97
N ILE A 164 -2.61 -0.06 -5.22
CA ILE A 164 -3.11 0.94 -4.27
C ILE A 164 -3.49 0.28 -2.94
N PHE A 165 -4.22 -0.84 -2.94
CA PHE A 165 -4.51 -1.60 -1.72
C PHE A 165 -3.24 -2.05 -1.01
N SER A 166 -2.21 -2.48 -1.75
CA SER A 166 -0.91 -2.84 -1.18
C SER A 166 -0.23 -1.66 -0.49
N HIS A 167 -0.31 -0.45 -1.06
CA HIS A 167 0.24 0.76 -0.48
C HIS A 167 -0.51 1.17 0.78
N MET A 168 -1.84 1.14 0.73
CA MET A 168 -2.70 1.38 1.89
C MET A 168 -2.38 0.43 3.04
N LEU A 169 -2.26 -0.88 2.78
CA LEU A 169 -1.91 -1.85 3.82
C LEU A 169 -0.53 -1.58 4.43
N ALA A 170 0.46 -1.24 3.60
CA ALA A 170 1.81 -0.95 4.07
C ALA A 170 1.84 0.31 4.96
N GLU A 171 1.11 1.36 4.56
CA GLU A 171 0.93 2.58 5.35
C GLU A 171 0.24 2.27 6.68
N LEU A 172 -0.88 1.53 6.66
CA LEU A 172 -1.60 1.16 7.88
C LEU A 172 -0.71 0.38 8.86
N LYS A 173 0.10 -0.56 8.36
CA LYS A 173 1.06 -1.32 9.19
C LYS A 173 2.19 -0.43 9.73
N ALA A 174 2.57 0.62 9.02
CA ALA A 174 3.59 1.57 9.46
C ALA A 174 3.04 2.54 10.52
N GLU A 175 1.80 3.00 10.38
CA GLU A 175 1.12 3.88 11.35
C GLU A 175 0.59 3.13 12.58
N PHE A 176 0.29 1.83 12.43
CA PHE A 176 -0.19 0.95 13.50
C PHE A 176 0.65 -0.33 13.64
N PRO A 177 1.96 -0.25 13.93
CA PRO A 177 2.75 -1.44 14.24
C PRO A 177 2.13 -2.19 15.41
N ASP A 178 1.94 -3.50 15.23
CA ASP A 178 1.25 -4.38 16.16
C ASP A 178 -0.16 -3.88 16.58
N GLY A 179 -0.80 -3.04 15.78
CA GLY A 179 -2.13 -2.47 16.05
C GLY A 179 -2.15 -1.25 16.99
N HIS A 180 -1.00 -0.70 17.36
CA HIS A 180 -0.91 0.52 18.18
C HIS A 180 -0.53 1.72 17.33
N PHE A 181 -1.31 2.80 17.41
CA PHE A 181 -1.03 4.03 16.67
C PHE A 181 0.28 4.66 17.16
N ILE A 182 1.24 4.90 16.24
CA ILE A 182 2.51 5.54 16.61
C ILE A 182 2.46 7.06 16.58
N GLY A 183 1.58 7.66 15.78
CA GLY A 183 1.37 9.11 15.70
C GLY A 183 2.67 9.89 15.52
N GLU A 184 3.00 10.75 16.48
CA GLU A 184 4.19 11.61 16.46
C GLU A 184 5.53 10.85 16.41
N ASN A 185 5.52 9.55 16.75
CA ASN A 185 6.71 8.70 16.75
C ASN A 185 7.07 8.14 15.37
N PHE A 186 6.28 8.45 14.32
CA PHE A 186 6.68 8.12 12.96
C PHE A 186 8.03 8.77 12.63
N ARG A 187 8.94 8.00 12.05
CA ARG A 187 10.31 8.44 11.71
C ARG A 187 10.47 8.54 10.20
N ILE A 188 10.55 9.75 9.68
CA ILE A 188 10.98 9.98 8.30
C ILE A 188 12.48 9.69 8.21
N THR A 189 12.88 8.90 7.22
CA THR A 189 14.21 8.30 7.12
C THR A 189 15.30 9.33 6.78
N LYS A 190 14.96 10.37 6.00
CA LYS A 190 15.91 11.42 5.59
C LYS A 190 15.80 12.60 6.54
N LYS A 191 16.91 12.97 7.19
CA LYS A 191 16.96 13.99 8.25
C LYS A 191 16.35 15.33 7.81
N GLU A 192 16.70 15.80 6.62
CA GLU A 192 16.23 17.08 6.09
C GLU A 192 14.72 17.04 5.75
N ALA A 193 14.23 15.88 5.29
CA ALA A 193 12.81 15.67 5.05
C ALA A 193 12.02 15.61 6.37
N ASP A 194 12.54 14.90 7.39
CA ASP A 194 11.93 14.86 8.73
C ASP A 194 11.83 16.26 9.34
N ALA A 195 12.90 17.05 9.24
CA ALA A 195 12.91 18.44 9.70
C ALA A 195 11.84 19.29 8.99
N PHE A 196 11.75 19.20 7.66
CA PHE A 196 10.72 19.90 6.88
C PHE A 196 9.30 19.53 7.32
N TRP A 197 9.03 18.22 7.52
CA TRP A 197 7.70 17.76 7.93
C TRP A 197 7.33 18.30 9.31
N ARG A 198 8.25 18.20 10.28
CA ARG A 198 8.03 18.69 11.64
C ARG A 198 7.81 20.21 11.68
N GLU A 199 8.59 20.97 10.91
CA GLU A 199 8.45 22.43 10.83
C GLU A 199 7.14 22.84 10.16
N SER A 200 6.72 22.14 9.11
CA SER A 200 5.55 22.51 8.32
C SER A 200 4.22 22.01 8.91
N PHE A 201 4.22 20.82 9.51
CA PHE A 201 2.99 20.10 9.89
C PHE A 201 3.00 19.56 11.33
N GLY A 202 4.09 19.77 12.08
CA GLY A 202 4.19 19.33 13.47
C GLY A 202 4.06 17.81 13.62
N ILE A 203 3.10 17.38 14.44
CA ILE A 203 2.82 15.97 14.75
C ILE A 203 1.73 15.34 13.86
N LYS A 204 1.26 16.05 12.82
CA LYS A 204 0.22 15.52 11.93
C LYS A 204 0.75 14.29 11.17
N THR A 205 -0.05 13.22 11.17
CA THR A 205 0.19 12.02 10.37
C THR A 205 -0.16 12.24 8.89
N THR A 206 -1.18 13.06 8.61
CA THR A 206 -1.67 13.30 7.26
C THR A 206 -2.12 14.74 7.09
N VAL A 207 -1.94 15.28 5.88
CA VAL A 207 -2.35 16.64 5.50
C VAL A 207 -3.04 16.62 4.13
N PRO A 208 -4.02 17.51 3.88
CA PRO A 208 -4.59 17.66 2.53
C PRO A 208 -3.50 18.03 1.51
N TRP A 209 -3.60 17.51 0.29
CA TRP A 209 -2.64 17.79 -0.80
C TRP A 209 -2.38 19.28 -0.99
N PHE A 210 -3.41 20.11 -0.89
CA PHE A 210 -3.29 21.56 -1.04
C PHE A 210 -2.35 22.18 0.01
N GLU A 211 -2.50 21.79 1.29
CA GLU A 211 -1.64 22.25 2.39
C GLU A 211 -0.20 21.76 2.17
N PHE A 212 -0.04 20.48 1.83
CA PHE A 212 1.27 19.88 1.54
C PHE A 212 2.02 20.64 0.43
N ARG A 213 1.33 20.91 -0.69
CA ARG A 213 1.90 21.61 -1.85
C ARG A 213 2.39 23.01 -1.48
N ILE A 214 1.60 23.77 -0.72
CA ILE A 214 1.98 25.13 -0.32
C ILE A 214 3.23 25.09 0.56
N ALA A 215 3.31 24.18 1.53
CA ALA A 215 4.51 24.02 2.34
C ALA A 215 5.73 23.62 1.51
N LEU A 216 5.59 22.61 0.64
CA LEU A 216 6.69 22.13 -0.21
C LEU A 216 7.21 23.23 -1.16
N SER A 217 6.32 24.08 -1.69
CA SER A 217 6.71 25.19 -2.57
C SER A 217 7.58 26.26 -1.91
N LYS A 218 7.60 26.32 -0.57
CA LYS A 218 8.47 27.26 0.18
C LYS A 218 9.93 26.83 0.17
N VAL A 219 10.19 25.53 0.06
CA VAL A 219 11.54 24.94 0.16
C VAL A 219 12.04 24.35 -1.15
N HIS A 220 11.14 23.95 -2.04
CA HIS A 220 11.46 23.49 -3.39
C HIS A 220 10.64 24.26 -4.42
N ARG A 221 11.31 24.73 -5.48
CA ARG A 221 10.63 25.43 -6.58
C ARG A 221 9.67 24.47 -7.28
N LEU A 222 8.39 24.80 -7.30
CA LEU A 222 7.32 24.07 -7.96
C LEU A 222 6.70 24.94 -9.05
N ASN A 223 6.66 24.46 -10.30
CA ASN A 223 5.84 25.13 -11.31
C ASN A 223 4.36 24.73 -11.14
N THR A 224 3.47 25.60 -11.59
CA THR A 224 2.02 25.37 -11.57
C THR A 224 1.57 24.50 -12.74
N GLY A 225 0.35 23.96 -12.68
CA GLY A 225 -0.26 23.21 -13.79
C GLY A 225 0.04 21.71 -13.76
N LEU A 226 0.43 21.15 -14.92
CA LEU A 226 0.60 19.70 -15.11
C LEU A 226 1.69 19.09 -14.22
N GLU A 227 2.74 19.85 -13.91
CA GLU A 227 3.81 19.38 -13.02
C GLU A 227 3.29 19.10 -11.61
N THR A 228 2.45 20.00 -11.09
CA THR A 228 1.80 19.82 -9.77
C THR A 228 0.92 18.56 -9.77
N LEU A 229 0.19 18.30 -10.86
CA LEU A 229 -0.64 17.09 -10.99
C LEU A 229 0.21 15.82 -11.05
N ALA A 230 1.29 15.82 -11.83
CA ALA A 230 2.21 14.69 -11.94
C ALA A 230 2.90 14.40 -10.60
N LEU A 231 3.32 15.44 -9.87
CA LEU A 231 3.92 15.30 -8.55
C LEU A 231 2.93 14.66 -7.57
N LYS A 232 1.69 15.17 -7.53
CA LYS A 232 0.63 14.57 -6.72
C LYS A 232 0.47 13.08 -7.02
N THR A 233 0.33 12.71 -8.29
CA THR A 233 0.17 11.29 -8.67
C THR A 233 1.37 10.41 -8.33
N THR A 234 2.53 11.01 -8.05
CA THR A 234 3.72 10.29 -7.61
C THR A 234 3.75 10.11 -6.09
N ILE A 235 3.32 11.12 -5.32
CA ILE A 235 3.38 11.11 -3.85
C ILE A 235 2.14 10.44 -3.23
N ASP A 236 0.94 10.74 -3.75
CA ASP A 236 -0.36 10.22 -3.28
C ASP A 236 -0.53 8.75 -3.75
N LEU A 237 0.17 7.84 -3.07
CA LEU A 237 0.20 6.41 -3.37
C LEU A 237 -1.16 5.74 -3.07
N THR A 238 -1.87 6.26 -2.06
CA THR A 238 -3.19 5.74 -1.65
C THR A 238 -4.36 6.37 -2.43
N VAL A 239 -4.07 7.40 -3.23
CA VAL A 239 -4.98 8.12 -4.12
C VAL A 239 -6.19 8.67 -3.35
N ASN A 240 -5.96 9.43 -2.29
CA ASN A 240 -6.99 9.94 -1.38
C ASN A 240 -6.97 11.47 -1.20
N GLU A 241 -6.24 12.20 -2.06
CA GLU A 241 -6.12 13.67 -2.01
C GLU A 241 -5.40 14.19 -0.75
N HIS A 242 -4.79 13.31 0.03
CA HIS A 242 -3.98 13.64 1.20
C HIS A 242 -2.56 13.10 1.00
N ILE A 243 -1.62 13.64 1.75
CA ILE A 243 -0.26 13.12 1.84
C ILE A 243 -0.01 12.75 3.30
N SER A 244 0.34 11.49 3.55
CA SER A 244 0.81 11.06 4.86
C SER A 244 2.32 11.29 5.03
N ASN A 245 2.76 11.37 6.29
CA ASN A 245 4.16 11.27 6.69
C ASN A 245 4.85 10.02 6.08
N PHE A 246 4.13 8.91 5.94
CA PHE A 246 4.59 7.67 5.31
C PHE A 246 4.79 7.83 3.81
N GLU A 247 3.80 8.35 3.08
CA GLU A 247 3.91 8.63 1.64
C GLU A 247 5.07 9.59 1.37
N PHE A 248 5.25 10.59 2.24
CA PHE A 248 6.34 11.53 2.17
C PHE A 248 7.72 10.89 2.47
N ASP A 249 7.83 9.99 3.46
CA ASP A 249 9.05 9.18 3.68
C ASP A 249 9.40 8.36 2.43
N VAL A 250 8.41 7.68 1.85
CA VAL A 250 8.59 6.88 0.64
C VAL A 250 9.10 7.74 -0.51
N PHE A 251 8.46 8.90 -0.75
CA PHE A 251 8.85 9.82 -1.81
C PHE A 251 10.29 10.35 -1.62
N THR A 252 10.61 10.84 -0.43
CA THR A 252 11.93 11.45 -0.15
C THR A 252 13.07 10.44 -0.19
N ARG A 253 12.82 9.17 0.13
CA ARG A 253 13.79 8.08 -0.05
C ARG A 253 14.02 7.73 -1.51
N LEU A 254 12.96 7.71 -2.32
CA LEU A 254 13.05 7.39 -3.75
C LEU A 254 13.83 8.44 -4.54
N PHE A 255 13.57 9.72 -4.28
CA PHE A 255 14.10 10.84 -5.08
C PHE A 255 15.23 11.62 -4.38
N GLN A 256 15.85 11.03 -3.35
CA GLN A 256 17.00 11.58 -2.64
C GLN A 256 18.16 12.00 -3.58
N PRO A 257 19.01 12.98 -3.18
CA PRO A 257 19.00 13.74 -1.92
C PRO A 257 17.94 14.85 -1.84
N TRP A 258 17.67 15.35 -0.62
CA TRP A 258 16.63 16.35 -0.35
C TRP A 258 16.82 17.66 -1.14
N ASN A 259 18.04 18.21 -1.14
CA ASN A 259 18.35 19.50 -1.80
C ASN A 259 18.01 19.54 -3.31
N THR A 260 18.03 18.40 -4.00
CA THR A 260 17.65 18.29 -5.43
C THR A 260 16.41 17.42 -5.64
N LEU A 261 15.60 17.19 -4.60
CA LEU A 261 14.49 16.22 -4.58
C LEU A 261 13.58 16.30 -5.82
N LEU A 262 13.03 17.48 -6.11
CA LEU A 262 12.12 17.65 -7.24
C LEU A 262 12.83 17.56 -8.59
N HIS A 263 14.09 18.01 -8.67
CA HIS A 263 14.89 17.85 -9.88
C HIS A 263 15.16 16.37 -10.17
N ASN A 264 15.52 15.60 -9.14
CA ASN A 264 15.72 14.15 -9.26
C ASN A 264 14.42 13.45 -9.65
N TRP A 265 13.27 13.86 -9.08
CA TRP A 265 11.95 13.37 -9.48
C TRP A 265 11.63 13.68 -10.95
N GLN A 266 11.85 14.91 -11.41
CA GLN A 266 11.65 15.27 -12.81
C GLN A 266 12.55 14.44 -13.75
N LEU A 267 13.82 14.29 -13.40
CA LEU A 267 14.77 13.48 -14.16
C LEU A 267 14.30 12.03 -14.22
N LEU A 268 14.06 11.40 -13.07
CA LEU A 268 13.81 9.96 -12.98
C LEU A 268 12.40 9.54 -13.37
N ALA A 269 11.37 10.30 -13.03
CA ALA A 269 9.97 9.87 -13.14
C ALA A 269 9.16 10.62 -14.22
N VAL A 270 9.59 11.82 -14.62
CA VAL A 270 8.88 12.62 -15.63
C VAL A 270 9.51 12.48 -17.00
N THR A 271 10.84 12.50 -17.08
CA THR A 271 11.57 12.57 -18.37
C THR A 271 12.30 11.29 -18.75
N HIS A 272 12.65 10.43 -17.78
CA HIS A 272 13.42 9.22 -18.08
C HIS A 272 12.59 8.13 -18.78
N PRO A 273 12.96 7.65 -20.00
CA PRO A 273 12.18 6.67 -20.74
C PRO A 273 12.16 5.27 -20.12
N GLY A 274 13.16 4.97 -19.30
CA GLY A 274 13.24 3.71 -18.53
C GLY A 274 12.25 3.63 -17.36
N TYR A 275 11.64 4.74 -16.91
CA TYR A 275 10.69 4.70 -15.83
C TYR A 275 9.35 4.11 -16.28
N VAL A 276 8.88 3.11 -15.54
CA VAL A 276 7.60 2.43 -15.81
C VAL A 276 6.73 2.42 -14.56
N ALA A 277 5.89 3.45 -14.43
CA ALA A 277 4.95 3.57 -13.32
C ALA A 277 3.98 2.37 -13.28
N PHE A 278 3.65 1.91 -12.07
CA PHE A 278 2.64 0.87 -11.80
C PHE A 278 2.86 -0.51 -12.44
N LEU A 279 4.05 -0.83 -12.98
CA LEU A 279 4.32 -2.20 -13.45
C LEU A 279 4.66 -3.15 -12.29
N THR A 280 4.19 -4.38 -12.41
CA THR A 280 4.55 -5.50 -11.53
C THR A 280 5.84 -6.18 -11.98
N TYR A 281 6.33 -7.13 -11.17
CA TYR A 281 7.48 -7.97 -11.55
C TYR A 281 7.24 -8.71 -12.86
N ASP A 282 6.04 -9.29 -13.03
CA ASP A 282 5.68 -10.06 -14.22
C ASP A 282 5.54 -9.17 -15.46
N GLU A 283 4.98 -7.96 -15.32
CA GLU A 283 4.85 -7.03 -16.43
C GLU A 283 6.20 -6.46 -16.88
N VAL A 284 7.14 -6.22 -15.96
CA VAL A 284 8.52 -5.86 -16.32
C VAL A 284 9.17 -6.99 -17.14
N LYS A 285 9.01 -8.25 -16.71
CA LYS A 285 9.53 -9.40 -17.46
C LYS A 285 8.92 -9.48 -18.86
N GLN A 286 7.60 -9.33 -18.99
CA GLN A 286 6.93 -9.33 -20.29
C GLN A 286 7.38 -8.16 -21.20
N LYS A 287 7.57 -6.97 -20.64
CA LYS A 287 8.03 -5.78 -21.38
C LYS A 287 9.45 -5.98 -21.92
N LEU A 288 10.36 -6.49 -21.10
CA LEU A 288 11.76 -6.72 -21.47
C LEU A 288 11.95 -7.95 -22.37
N GLN A 289 11.03 -8.92 -22.38
CA GLN A 289 11.12 -10.12 -23.23
C GLN A 289 11.30 -9.80 -24.72
N LYS A 290 10.68 -8.70 -25.18
CA LYS A 290 10.80 -8.21 -26.57
C LYS A 290 12.20 -7.70 -26.92
N TYR A 291 13.05 -7.47 -25.91
CA TYR A 291 14.42 -6.98 -26.04
C TYR A 291 15.43 -8.03 -25.55
N SER A 292 15.03 -9.30 -25.44
CA SER A 292 15.91 -10.40 -24.97
C SER A 292 17.17 -10.61 -25.81
N ASN A 293 17.16 -10.16 -27.07
CA ASN A 293 18.32 -10.15 -27.97
C ASN A 293 19.15 -8.85 -27.91
N LYS A 294 18.84 -7.94 -26.98
CA LYS A 294 19.51 -6.64 -26.82
C LYS A 294 19.94 -6.45 -25.35
N PRO A 295 21.06 -7.06 -24.93
CA PRO A 295 21.67 -6.81 -23.62
C PRO A 295 21.84 -5.32 -23.33
N GLY A 296 21.67 -4.92 -22.07
CA GLY A 296 21.66 -3.49 -21.68
C GLY A 296 20.29 -2.82 -21.76
N SER A 297 19.25 -3.52 -22.25
CA SER A 297 17.89 -3.00 -22.23
C SER A 297 17.33 -3.05 -20.82
N TYR A 298 16.92 -1.91 -20.26
CA TYR A 298 16.45 -1.82 -18.88
C TYR A 298 15.20 -0.96 -18.70
N VAL A 299 14.51 -1.19 -17.59
CA VAL A 299 13.45 -0.34 -17.04
C VAL A 299 13.55 -0.30 -15.53
N PHE A 300 12.97 0.70 -14.89
CA PHE A 300 12.88 0.77 -13.43
C PHE A 300 11.54 1.29 -12.94
N ARG A 301 11.20 0.92 -11.72
CA ARG A 301 9.91 1.19 -11.09
C ARG A 301 10.04 1.22 -9.58
N LEU A 302 9.00 1.68 -8.90
CA LEU A 302 8.86 1.52 -7.45
C LEU A 302 8.71 0.02 -7.13
N SER A 303 9.35 -0.44 -6.06
CA SER A 303 9.16 -1.80 -5.57
C SER A 303 7.81 -1.93 -4.85
N CYS A 304 6.97 -2.88 -5.29
CA CYS A 304 5.67 -3.16 -4.66
C CYS A 304 5.81 -3.80 -3.28
N THR A 305 6.93 -4.48 -3.00
CA THR A 305 7.17 -5.23 -1.76
C THR A 305 8.10 -4.53 -0.79
N ARG A 306 8.81 -3.49 -1.25
CA ARG A 306 9.73 -2.68 -0.43
C ARG A 306 9.54 -1.21 -0.75
N LEU A 307 8.48 -0.60 -0.21
CA LEU A 307 8.21 0.83 -0.44
C LEU A 307 9.37 1.70 0.01
N GLY A 308 9.60 2.78 -0.74
CA GLY A 308 10.79 3.63 -0.61
C GLY A 308 12.06 3.02 -1.22
N GLN A 309 11.97 1.94 -2.00
CA GLN A 309 13.07 1.37 -2.78
C GLN A 309 12.68 1.20 -4.26
N TRP A 310 13.67 1.28 -5.12
CA TRP A 310 13.54 1.06 -6.56
C TRP A 310 13.73 -0.41 -6.91
N ALA A 311 13.06 -0.87 -7.96
CA ALA A 311 13.34 -2.13 -8.63
C ALA A 311 13.76 -1.84 -10.08
N VAL A 312 14.93 -2.32 -10.48
CA VAL A 312 15.50 -2.16 -11.83
C VAL A 312 15.48 -3.52 -12.51
N GLY A 313 14.80 -3.61 -13.65
CA GLY A 313 14.82 -4.80 -14.51
C GLY A 313 15.70 -4.56 -15.73
N TYR A 314 16.52 -5.54 -16.11
CA TYR A 314 17.42 -5.43 -17.25
C TYR A 314 17.61 -6.77 -17.97
N VAL A 315 18.06 -6.70 -19.23
CA VAL A 315 18.42 -7.85 -20.07
C VAL A 315 19.93 -8.07 -19.97
N ALA A 316 20.34 -9.20 -19.41
CA ALA A 316 21.74 -9.58 -19.28
C ALA A 316 22.34 -10.08 -20.61
N PRO A 317 23.68 -10.19 -20.72
CA PRO A 317 24.36 -10.72 -21.90
C PRO A 317 23.93 -12.15 -22.30
N ASP A 318 23.44 -12.96 -21.36
CA ASP A 318 22.90 -14.30 -21.63
C ASP A 318 21.45 -14.31 -22.14
N GLY A 319 20.88 -13.13 -22.39
CA GLY A 319 19.50 -12.94 -22.87
C GLY A 319 18.42 -13.11 -21.79
N LYS A 320 18.79 -13.40 -20.54
CA LYS A 320 17.84 -13.52 -19.43
C LYS A 320 17.53 -12.15 -18.84
N ILE A 321 16.35 -12.07 -18.23
CA ILE A 321 15.85 -10.86 -17.57
C ILE A 321 16.04 -11.01 -16.08
N TYR A 322 16.75 -10.06 -15.49
CA TYR A 322 16.97 -9.96 -14.05
C TYR A 322 16.26 -8.72 -13.51
N GLN A 323 15.83 -8.77 -12.25
CA GLN A 323 15.34 -7.60 -11.52
C GLN A 323 16.08 -7.49 -10.20
N THR A 324 16.65 -6.32 -9.91
CA THR A 324 17.42 -6.03 -8.70
C THR A 324 16.85 -4.81 -7.96
N ILE A 325 17.15 -4.72 -6.67
CA ILE A 325 16.81 -3.58 -5.83
C ILE A 325 18.12 -2.95 -5.36
N PRO A 326 18.49 -1.74 -5.85
CA PRO A 326 19.72 -1.08 -5.43
C PRO A 326 19.80 -0.95 -3.90
N GLN A 327 20.95 -1.32 -3.34
CA GLN A 327 21.21 -1.24 -1.90
C GLN A 327 22.22 -0.10 -1.63
N ASN A 328 21.96 0.67 -0.56
CA ASN A 328 22.87 1.70 -0.05
C ASN A 328 23.34 2.78 -1.06
N LYS A 329 22.56 3.03 -2.12
CA LYS A 329 22.85 4.07 -3.13
C LYS A 329 21.56 4.68 -3.68
N SER A 330 21.63 5.90 -4.22
CA SER A 330 20.52 6.51 -4.95
C SER A 330 20.27 5.79 -6.29
N LEU A 331 19.07 5.94 -6.87
CA LEU A 331 18.81 5.35 -8.20
C LEU A 331 19.72 5.94 -9.26
N ILE A 332 20.00 7.25 -9.22
CA ILE A 332 20.91 7.90 -10.18
C ILE A 332 22.27 7.22 -10.16
N GLN A 333 22.85 6.99 -8.97
CA GLN A 333 24.14 6.30 -8.86
C GLN A 333 24.05 4.86 -9.37
N ALA A 334 22.97 4.14 -9.03
CA ALA A 334 22.76 2.77 -9.49
C ALA A 334 22.69 2.67 -11.03
N LEU A 335 22.03 3.63 -11.69
CA LEU A 335 21.95 3.69 -13.16
C LEU A 335 23.29 4.05 -13.80
N VAL A 336 24.05 4.97 -13.21
CA VAL A 336 25.40 5.34 -13.69
C VAL A 336 26.35 4.15 -13.56
N ASP A 337 26.33 3.44 -12.42
CA ASP A 337 27.15 2.25 -12.20
C ASP A 337 26.78 1.14 -13.21
N GLY A 338 25.48 0.83 -13.34
CA GLY A 338 25.00 -0.18 -14.29
C GLY A 338 25.37 0.13 -15.75
N SER A 339 25.29 1.41 -16.15
CA SER A 339 25.71 1.84 -17.50
C SER A 339 27.21 1.63 -17.74
N ARG A 340 28.06 1.77 -16.71
CA ARG A 340 29.51 1.51 -16.83
C ARG A 340 29.83 0.02 -16.90
N GLU A 341 29.00 -0.80 -16.28
CA GLU A 341 29.10 -2.26 -16.28
C GLU A 341 28.45 -2.91 -17.53
N GLY A 342 27.74 -2.13 -18.35
CA GLY A 342 27.05 -2.61 -19.56
C GLY A 342 25.75 -3.37 -19.28
N LEU A 343 25.09 -3.08 -18.15
CA LEU A 343 23.86 -3.74 -17.69
C LEU A 343 22.57 -3.05 -18.15
#